data_AF-A0A7K6YUB8-F1
#
_entry.id   AF-A0A7K6YUB8-F1
#
_cell.length_a   1.000
_cell.length_b   1.000
_cell.length_c   1.000
_cell.angle_alpha   90.00
_cell.angle_beta   90.00
_cell.angle_gamma   90.00
#
_symmetry.space_group_name_H-M   'P 1'
#
loop_
_entity.id
_entity.type
_entity.pdbx_description
1 polymer ?
#
loop_
_entity_poly.entity_id
_entity_poly.type
_entity_poly.pdbx_seq_one_letter_code
_entity_poly.pdbx_strand_id
1 'polypeptide(L)'
;LLVLSALEACALHTYVAAVHEHNVVLSEDTELPVSPEEALMLMDRNMAILEAAIKEAARQGAHIIVTPEDGVYGWVFARETTYPYLEDIPDPQVDWILCADPGRFAPSPVPERLSSLARNNSIYVVANMGDKKLCNSSDPRCPSDGHCQFNTNVVFDSEGKLVALHEQYNLFVTEKQFNYPKDPEFVTFDTSFGYFGIFTCADILYHDPAVVLASRFQVDTILFP
;
A
#
# COMPACT_ATOMS: atom_id res chain seq x y z
N LEU A 1 1.05 42.57 23.24
CA LEU A 1 1.90 41.37 23.34
C LEU A 1 1.12 40.21 22.72
N LEU A 2 1.43 39.87 21.47
CA LEU A 2 0.93 38.66 20.82
C LEU A 2 1.95 37.56 21.11
N VAL A 3 1.58 36.60 21.96
CA VAL A 3 2.38 35.40 22.18
C VAL A 3 2.05 34.44 21.04
N LEU A 4 2.93 34.38 20.04
CA LEU A 4 2.97 33.28 19.08
C LEU A 4 3.44 32.04 19.85
N SER A 5 2.50 31.22 20.29
CA SER A 5 2.77 29.85 20.71
C SER A 5 3.20 29.06 19.49
N ALA A 6 4.51 28.95 19.27
CA ALA A 6 5.07 27.95 18.39
C ALA A 6 4.74 26.58 19.00
N LEU A 7 3.86 25.83 18.32
CA LEU A 7 3.75 24.39 18.56
C LEU A 7 5.06 23.79 18.05
N GLU A 8 6.03 23.60 18.95
CA GLU A 8 7.12 22.68 18.70
C GLU A 8 6.49 21.30 18.50
N ALA A 9 6.51 20.82 17.25
CA ALA A 9 6.21 19.43 16.96
C ALA A 9 7.28 18.59 17.65
N CYS A 10 6.92 18.01 18.81
CA CYS A 10 7.83 17.18 19.58
C CYS A 10 8.04 15.86 18.82
N ALA A 11 9.20 15.69 18.22
CA ALA A 11 9.61 14.40 17.69
C ALA A 11 9.68 13.38 18.84
N LEU A 12 9.03 12.24 18.66
CA LEU A 12 9.04 11.13 19.60
C LEU A 12 10.41 10.44 19.55
N HIS A 13 10.99 10.17 20.72
CA HIS A 13 12.28 9.47 20.81
C HIS A 13 12.18 7.96 20.55
N THR A 14 10.99 7.38 20.73
CA THR A 14 10.69 5.96 20.54
C THR A 14 9.27 5.81 20.02
N TYR A 15 8.99 4.74 19.27
CA TYR A 15 7.65 4.35 18.87
C TYR A 15 7.45 2.84 19.03
N VAL A 16 6.19 2.42 18.97
CA VAL A 16 5.81 1.00 19.00
C VAL A 16 5.43 0.59 17.58
N ALA A 17 6.15 -0.38 17.02
CA ALA A 17 5.85 -0.98 15.73
C ALA A 17 5.03 -2.26 15.90
N ALA A 18 4.19 -2.57 14.92
CA ALA A 18 3.50 -3.85 14.80
C ALA A 18 3.69 -4.43 13.40
N VAL A 19 3.70 -5.75 13.31
CA VAL A 19 3.67 -6.51 12.05
C VAL A 19 2.66 -7.64 12.20
N HIS A 20 1.99 -8.00 11.11
CA HIS A 20 1.02 -9.09 11.12
C HIS A 20 1.40 -10.15 10.07
N GLU A 21 1.72 -11.35 10.53
CA GLU A 21 1.79 -12.53 9.65
C GLU A 21 0.37 -13.02 9.39
N HIS A 22 -0.04 -13.03 8.12
CA HIS A 22 -1.41 -13.31 7.70
C HIS A 22 -1.50 -14.67 6.99
N ASN A 23 -2.42 -15.52 7.43
CA ASN A 23 -2.78 -16.73 6.69
C ASN A 23 -3.83 -16.35 5.63
N VAL A 24 -3.35 -15.95 4.46
CA VAL A 24 -4.18 -15.39 3.39
C VAL A 24 -5.27 -16.38 2.95
N VAL A 25 -6.50 -15.88 2.87
CA VAL A 25 -7.60 -16.60 2.24
C VAL A 25 -7.44 -16.45 0.72
N LEU A 26 -7.09 -17.56 0.07
CA LEU A 26 -6.86 -17.62 -1.38
C LEU A 26 -8.17 -17.90 -2.14
N SER A 27 -8.20 -17.51 -3.42
CA SER A 27 -9.23 -17.97 -4.36
C SER A 27 -9.08 -19.47 -4.63
N GLU A 28 -10.20 -20.19 -4.72
CA GLU A 28 -10.19 -21.64 -5.02
C GLU A 28 -9.90 -21.93 -6.49
N ASP A 29 -10.34 -21.04 -7.39
CA ASP A 29 -10.16 -21.13 -8.84
C ASP A 29 -9.68 -19.77 -9.37
N THR A 30 -8.65 -19.82 -10.19
CA THR A 30 -7.99 -18.67 -10.80
C THR A 30 -7.74 -18.90 -12.29
N GLU A 31 -8.37 -19.93 -12.89
CA GLU A 31 -8.27 -20.21 -14.33
C GLU A 31 -9.05 -19.20 -15.16
N LEU A 32 -10.13 -18.64 -14.61
CA LEU A 32 -10.99 -17.65 -15.27
C LEU A 32 -11.15 -16.39 -14.39
N PRO A 33 -11.24 -15.19 -15.00
CA PRO A 33 -11.54 -13.97 -14.26
C PRO A 33 -12.90 -14.05 -13.57
N VAL A 34 -12.94 -13.65 -12.30
CA VAL A 34 -14.19 -13.48 -11.54
C VAL A 34 -14.82 -12.10 -11.80
N SER A 35 -16.05 -11.89 -11.35
CA SER A 35 -16.64 -10.54 -11.34
C SER A 35 -15.94 -9.63 -10.32
N PRO A 36 -15.94 -8.29 -10.52
CA PRO A 36 -15.46 -7.35 -9.52
C PRO A 36 -16.12 -7.53 -8.15
N GLU A 37 -17.40 -7.91 -8.11
CA GLU A 37 -18.14 -8.17 -6.87
C GLU A 37 -17.59 -9.40 -6.13
N GLU A 38 -17.32 -10.50 -6.85
CA GLU A 38 -16.71 -11.70 -6.27
C GLU A 38 -15.28 -11.45 -5.79
N ALA A 39 -14.50 -10.68 -6.56
CA ALA A 39 -13.17 -10.25 -6.16
C ALA A 39 -13.20 -9.46 -4.85
N LEU A 40 -14.10 -8.46 -4.76
CA LEU A 40 -14.28 -7.67 -3.55
C LEU A 40 -14.74 -8.54 -2.36
N MET A 41 -15.61 -9.53 -2.57
CA MET A 41 -16.01 -10.46 -1.51
C MET A 41 -14.82 -11.25 -0.94
N LEU A 42 -13.87 -11.68 -1.78
CA LEU A 42 -12.64 -12.33 -1.30
C LEU A 42 -11.76 -11.34 -0.52
N MET A 43 -11.54 -10.15 -1.09
CA MET A 43 -10.76 -9.10 -0.44
C MET A 43 -11.34 -8.71 0.91
N ASP A 44 -12.66 -8.63 1.04
CA ASP A 44 -13.36 -8.33 2.29
C ASP A 44 -13.13 -9.37 3.38
N ARG A 45 -13.00 -10.65 3.01
CA ARG A 45 -12.68 -11.73 3.95
C ARG A 45 -11.27 -11.57 4.52
N ASN A 46 -10.29 -11.28 3.67
CA ASN A 46 -8.92 -10.98 4.11
C ASN A 46 -8.86 -9.70 4.94
N MET A 47 -9.49 -8.63 4.46
CA MET A 47 -9.56 -7.34 5.13
C MET A 47 -10.20 -7.43 6.52
N ALA A 48 -11.18 -8.31 6.73
CA ALA A 48 -11.76 -8.54 8.06
C ALA A 48 -10.74 -9.10 9.07
N ILE A 49 -9.80 -9.95 8.61
CA ILE A 49 -8.73 -10.51 9.44
C ILE A 49 -7.68 -9.42 9.74
N LEU A 50 -7.25 -8.70 8.69
CA LEU A 50 -6.30 -7.58 8.83
C LEU A 50 -6.86 -6.48 9.74
N GLU A 51 -8.15 -6.16 9.63
CA GLU A 51 -8.84 -5.20 10.50
C GLU A 51 -8.76 -5.59 11.98
N ALA A 52 -8.93 -6.87 12.30
CA ALA A 52 -8.79 -7.33 13.69
C ALA A 52 -7.36 -7.14 14.20
N ALA A 53 -6.35 -7.41 13.37
CA ALA A 53 -4.95 -7.20 13.72
C ALA A 53 -4.61 -5.71 13.89
N ILE A 54 -5.07 -4.84 12.99
CA ILE A 54 -4.87 -3.39 13.06
C ILE A 54 -5.49 -2.82 14.34
N LYS A 55 -6.74 -3.19 14.64
CA LYS A 55 -7.42 -2.75 15.88
C LYS A 55 -6.69 -3.21 17.13
N GLU A 56 -6.22 -4.45 17.14
CA GLU A 56 -5.49 -5.00 18.28
C GLU A 56 -4.12 -4.33 18.46
N ALA A 57 -3.38 -4.07 17.39
CA ALA A 57 -2.13 -3.33 17.43
C ALA A 57 -2.33 -1.90 17.98
N ALA A 58 -3.35 -1.20 17.49
CA ALA A 58 -3.70 0.13 17.99
C ALA A 58 -4.10 0.10 19.48
N ARG A 59 -4.87 -0.92 19.91
CA ARG A 59 -5.23 -1.13 21.33
C ARG A 59 -3.99 -1.33 22.22
N GLN A 60 -2.92 -1.91 21.68
CA GLN A 60 -1.64 -2.08 22.36
C GLN A 60 -0.71 -0.87 22.23
N GLY A 61 -1.14 0.22 21.59
CA GLY A 61 -0.38 1.46 21.46
C GLY A 61 0.62 1.47 20.31
N ALA A 62 0.47 0.59 19.31
CA ALA A 62 1.27 0.65 18.09
C ALA A 62 1.01 1.98 17.34
N HIS A 63 2.09 2.57 16.83
CA HIS A 63 2.05 3.81 16.04
C HIS A 63 1.92 3.50 14.55
N ILE A 64 2.42 2.33 14.14
CA ILE A 64 2.39 1.83 12.77
C ILE A 64 2.23 0.32 12.77
N ILE A 65 1.47 -0.21 11.83
CA ILE A 65 1.34 -1.65 11.56
C ILE A 65 1.63 -1.96 10.09
N VAL A 66 2.43 -2.99 9.85
CA VAL A 66 2.69 -3.55 8.51
C VAL A 66 1.94 -4.86 8.32
N THR A 67 1.15 -4.93 7.24
CA THR A 67 0.53 -6.17 6.73
C THR A 67 1.30 -6.67 5.50
N PRO A 68 1.26 -7.96 5.16
CA PRO A 68 2.17 -8.56 4.18
C PRO A 68 1.79 -8.23 2.72
N GLU A 69 2.76 -8.43 1.82
CA GLU A 69 2.55 -8.58 0.38
C GLU A 69 1.43 -9.57 0.07
N ASP A 70 0.61 -9.27 -0.95
CA ASP A 70 -0.52 -10.09 -1.39
C ASP A 70 -1.57 -10.40 -0.29
N GLY A 71 -1.52 -9.72 0.85
CA GLY A 71 -2.36 -10.01 2.01
C GLY A 71 -3.85 -9.80 1.79
N VAL A 72 -4.24 -9.05 0.76
CA VAL A 72 -5.63 -8.72 0.45
C VAL A 72 -6.27 -9.72 -0.52
N TYR A 73 -5.53 -10.25 -1.50
CA TYR A 73 -6.08 -11.08 -2.58
C TYR A 73 -5.29 -12.35 -2.91
N GLY A 74 -4.06 -12.53 -2.42
CA GLY A 74 -3.20 -13.69 -2.68
C GLY A 74 -2.34 -13.56 -3.94
N TRP A 75 -1.66 -14.65 -4.33
CA TRP A 75 -0.57 -14.61 -5.33
C TRP A 75 -0.76 -15.55 -6.54
N VAL A 76 -1.91 -16.22 -6.65
CA VAL A 76 -2.15 -17.22 -7.70
C VAL A 76 -2.95 -16.59 -8.83
N PHE A 77 -2.29 -15.89 -9.75
CA PHE A 77 -3.00 -15.21 -10.84
C PHE A 77 -2.22 -15.11 -12.16
N ALA A 78 -2.97 -14.96 -13.25
CA ALA A 78 -2.55 -14.35 -14.50
C ALA A 78 -3.01 -12.88 -14.57
N ARG A 79 -2.55 -12.13 -15.59
CA ARG A 79 -2.92 -10.71 -15.77
C ARG A 79 -4.43 -10.50 -15.75
N GLU A 80 -5.15 -11.28 -16.56
CA GLU A 80 -6.59 -11.16 -16.76
C GLU A 80 -7.36 -11.53 -15.50
N THR A 81 -6.88 -12.51 -14.73
CA THR A 81 -7.54 -13.00 -13.52
C THR A 81 -7.28 -12.12 -12.31
N THR A 82 -6.17 -11.38 -12.29
CA THR A 82 -5.89 -10.35 -11.27
C THR A 82 -6.72 -9.08 -11.49
N TYR A 83 -7.04 -8.72 -12.73
CA TYR A 83 -7.68 -7.44 -13.07
C TYR A 83 -8.91 -7.07 -12.21
N PRO A 84 -9.84 -8.00 -11.85
CA PRO A 84 -10.98 -7.70 -10.99
C PRO A 84 -10.62 -7.25 -9.56
N TYR A 85 -9.40 -7.54 -9.08
CA TYR A 85 -8.89 -7.20 -7.74
C TYR A 85 -8.16 -5.85 -7.70
N LEU A 86 -7.90 -5.24 -8.87
CA LEU A 86 -7.11 -4.01 -8.99
C LEU A 86 -7.99 -2.77 -8.87
N GLU A 87 -7.47 -1.73 -8.25
CA GLU A 87 -8.11 -0.41 -8.16
C GLU A 87 -7.15 0.68 -8.67
N ASP A 88 -7.67 1.82 -9.13
CA ASP A 88 -6.83 2.95 -9.54
C ASP A 88 -6.54 3.83 -8.31
N ILE A 89 -5.33 3.70 -7.77
CA ILE A 89 -4.91 4.39 -6.56
C ILE A 89 -4.28 5.74 -6.93
N PRO A 90 -4.84 6.89 -6.53
CA PRO A 90 -4.29 8.17 -6.95
C PRO A 90 -2.93 8.46 -6.31
N ASP A 91 -2.18 9.35 -6.96
CA ASP A 91 -0.92 9.85 -6.43
C ASP A 91 -1.11 10.49 -5.04
N PRO A 92 -0.27 10.15 -4.03
CA PRO A 92 -0.33 10.75 -2.70
C PRO A 92 -0.28 12.30 -2.68
N GLN A 93 0.26 12.96 -3.71
CA GLN A 93 0.31 14.42 -3.84
C GLN A 93 -1.07 15.09 -3.94
N VAL A 94 -2.12 14.32 -4.24
CA VAL A 94 -3.48 14.86 -4.44
C VAL A 94 -4.18 15.24 -3.11
N ASP A 95 -3.48 15.07 -1.98
CA ASP A 95 -3.90 15.43 -0.62
C ASP A 95 -5.32 14.93 -0.33
N TRP A 96 -5.45 13.60 -0.25
CA TRP A 96 -6.75 12.93 -0.17
C TRP A 96 -6.84 12.02 1.06
N ILE A 97 -7.88 12.27 1.85
CA ILE A 97 -8.32 11.38 2.94
C ILE A 97 -9.52 10.60 2.43
N LEU A 98 -9.29 9.39 1.97
CA LEU A 98 -10.31 8.55 1.32
C LEU A 98 -11.49 8.28 2.24
N CYS A 99 -11.24 8.08 3.53
CA CYS A 99 -12.26 7.93 4.57
C CYS A 99 -13.19 9.16 4.69
N ALA A 100 -12.67 10.37 4.42
CA ALA A 100 -13.43 11.61 4.60
C ALA A 100 -14.20 12.03 3.33
N ASP A 101 -13.70 11.67 2.16
CA ASP A 101 -14.28 12.02 0.85
C ASP A 101 -14.21 10.83 -0.12
N PRO A 102 -14.99 9.76 0.15
CA PRO A 102 -14.98 8.55 -0.67
C PRO A 102 -15.50 8.82 -2.09
N GLY A 103 -14.95 8.14 -3.09
CA GLY A 103 -15.37 8.28 -4.48
C GLY A 103 -14.99 9.60 -5.18
N ARG A 104 -14.10 10.43 -4.61
CA ARG A 104 -13.62 11.68 -5.25
C ARG A 104 -13.06 11.48 -6.66
N PHE A 105 -12.37 10.35 -6.90
CA PHE A 105 -11.77 10.01 -8.20
C PHE A 105 -12.50 8.87 -8.89
N ALA A 106 -12.50 7.71 -8.23
CA ALA A 106 -13.18 6.51 -8.67
C ALA A 106 -13.58 5.70 -7.43
N PRO A 107 -14.55 4.76 -7.54
CA PRO A 107 -14.80 3.79 -6.48
C PRO A 107 -13.52 3.04 -6.14
N SER A 108 -13.10 3.12 -4.88
CA SER A 108 -11.89 2.45 -4.39
C SER A 108 -12.13 1.84 -2.99
N PRO A 109 -12.98 0.81 -2.89
CA PRO A 109 -13.45 0.30 -1.60
C PRO A 109 -12.33 -0.22 -0.69
N VAL A 110 -11.25 -0.80 -1.24
CA VAL A 110 -10.15 -1.33 -0.41
C VAL A 110 -9.32 -0.19 0.23
N PRO A 111 -8.76 0.78 -0.52
CA PRO A 111 -8.14 1.99 0.01
C PRO A 111 -9.05 2.79 0.94
N GLU A 112 -10.35 2.95 0.62
CA GLU A 112 -11.31 3.64 1.49
C GLU A 112 -11.43 2.96 2.86
N ARG A 113 -11.49 1.62 2.86
CA ARG A 113 -11.51 0.82 4.10
C ARG A 113 -10.20 0.93 4.87
N LEU A 114 -9.05 0.85 4.21
CA LEU A 114 -7.72 1.00 4.83
C LEU A 114 -7.54 2.40 5.45
N SER A 115 -7.88 3.45 4.70
CA SER A 115 -7.90 4.84 5.19
C SER A 115 -8.77 4.98 6.44
N SER A 116 -9.96 4.37 6.43
CA SER A 116 -10.87 4.38 7.59
C SER A 116 -10.31 3.63 8.79
N LEU A 117 -9.63 2.49 8.57
CA LEU A 117 -8.98 1.73 9.63
C LEU A 117 -7.85 2.52 10.28
N ALA A 118 -7.02 3.19 9.47
CA ALA A 118 -5.93 4.03 9.95
C ALA A 118 -6.48 5.19 10.80
N ARG A 119 -7.45 5.95 10.25
CA ARG A 119 -8.09 7.09 10.92
C ARG A 119 -8.79 6.71 12.22
N ASN A 120 -9.64 5.68 12.18
CA ASN A 120 -10.49 5.32 13.32
C ASN A 120 -9.70 4.72 14.49
N ASN A 121 -8.49 4.20 14.22
CA ASN A 121 -7.61 3.63 15.24
C ASN A 121 -6.39 4.51 15.53
N SER A 122 -6.28 5.68 14.87
CA SER A 122 -5.17 6.63 15.01
C SER A 122 -3.79 5.96 14.89
N ILE A 123 -3.64 5.10 13.88
CA ILE A 123 -2.44 4.30 13.62
C ILE A 123 -2.07 4.41 12.14
N TYR A 124 -0.77 4.42 11.82
CA TYR A 124 -0.33 4.27 10.43
C TYR A 124 -0.57 2.83 9.97
N VAL A 125 -1.17 2.66 8.80
CA VAL A 125 -1.44 1.35 8.22
C VAL A 125 -0.67 1.21 6.92
N VAL A 126 0.17 0.20 6.84
CA VAL A 126 0.91 -0.19 5.64
C VAL A 126 0.28 -1.46 5.11
N ALA A 127 -0.16 -1.43 3.86
CA ALA A 127 -0.76 -2.57 3.18
C ALA A 127 -0.22 -2.71 1.76
N ASN A 128 -0.29 -3.93 1.24
CA ASN A 128 -0.03 -4.22 -0.14
C ASN A 128 -1.34 -4.53 -0.87
N MET A 129 -1.51 -3.95 -2.04
CA MET A 129 -2.64 -4.19 -2.92
C MET A 129 -2.23 -4.05 -4.39
N GLY A 130 -3.17 -4.28 -5.30
CA GLY A 130 -2.92 -4.19 -6.73
C GLY A 130 -3.44 -2.86 -7.29
N ASP A 131 -2.58 -2.16 -8.02
CA ASP A 131 -2.94 -0.92 -8.71
C ASP A 131 -3.17 -1.17 -10.20
N LYS A 132 -4.08 -0.41 -10.81
CA LYS A 132 -4.23 -0.35 -12.27
C LYS A 132 -4.22 1.07 -12.79
N LYS A 133 -3.46 1.30 -13.87
CA LYS A 133 -3.40 2.57 -14.59
C LYS A 133 -3.84 2.39 -16.02
N LEU A 134 -4.87 3.12 -16.44
CA LEU A 134 -5.23 3.19 -17.85
C LEU A 134 -4.10 3.86 -18.64
N CYS A 135 -3.74 3.26 -19.76
CA CYS A 135 -2.77 3.81 -20.68
C CYS A 135 -3.30 3.72 -22.11
N ASN A 136 -2.61 4.35 -23.06
CA ASN A 136 -3.00 4.30 -24.46
C ASN A 136 -1.80 4.02 -25.36
N SER A 137 -2.06 3.73 -26.63
CA SER A 137 -1.05 3.37 -27.63
C SER A 137 -0.02 4.47 -27.93
N SER A 138 -0.19 5.67 -27.40
CA SER A 138 0.84 6.72 -27.45
C SER A 138 1.98 6.46 -26.47
N ASP A 139 1.74 5.71 -25.38
CA ASP A 139 2.82 5.19 -24.54
C ASP A 139 3.28 3.83 -25.11
N PRO A 140 4.52 3.74 -25.61
CA PRO A 140 5.05 2.49 -26.19
C PRO A 140 5.17 1.35 -25.18
N ARG A 141 5.03 1.63 -23.88
CA ARG A 141 5.07 0.64 -22.80
C ARG A 141 3.68 0.21 -22.34
N CYS A 142 2.63 0.84 -22.88
CA CYS A 142 1.26 0.44 -22.59
C CYS A 142 1.03 -0.98 -23.12
N PRO A 143 0.64 -1.94 -22.26
CA PRO A 143 0.35 -3.29 -22.71
C PRO A 143 -0.83 -3.31 -23.68
N SER A 144 -0.95 -4.38 -24.47
CA SER A 144 -1.98 -4.48 -25.53
C SER A 144 -3.42 -4.51 -25.01
N ASP A 145 -3.59 -4.82 -23.72
CA ASP A 145 -4.87 -4.80 -23.00
C ASP A 145 -5.24 -3.39 -22.46
N GLY A 146 -4.42 -2.37 -22.75
CA GLY A 146 -4.73 -0.95 -22.52
C GLY A 146 -4.52 -0.44 -21.11
N HIS A 147 -3.86 -1.22 -20.24
CA HIS A 147 -3.62 -0.81 -18.86
C HIS A 147 -2.34 -1.43 -18.27
N CYS A 148 -1.72 -0.71 -17.35
CA CYS A 148 -0.67 -1.24 -16.49
C CYS A 148 -1.28 -1.79 -15.20
N GLN A 149 -0.69 -2.86 -14.66
CA GLN A 149 -1.05 -3.50 -13.39
C GLN A 149 0.21 -3.53 -12.51
N PHE A 150 0.13 -3.09 -11.26
CA PHE A 150 1.30 -3.03 -10.38
C PHE A 150 1.04 -3.72 -9.03
N ASN A 151 2.08 -4.38 -8.51
CA ASN A 151 2.15 -4.79 -7.11
C ASN A 151 2.49 -3.53 -6.30
N THR A 152 1.59 -3.09 -5.43
CA THR A 152 1.63 -1.73 -4.90
C THR A 152 1.47 -1.71 -3.39
N ASN A 153 2.47 -1.15 -2.70
CA ASN A 153 2.31 -0.79 -1.30
C ASN A 153 1.64 0.57 -1.16
N VAL A 154 0.75 0.68 -0.19
CA VAL A 154 0.11 1.94 0.22
C VAL A 154 0.33 2.17 1.70
N VAL A 155 0.54 3.43 2.09
CA VAL A 155 0.65 3.85 3.47
C VAL A 155 -0.40 4.91 3.77
N PHE A 156 -1.26 4.62 4.75
CA PHE A 156 -2.19 5.59 5.32
C PHE A 156 -1.66 6.08 6.66
N ASP A 157 -1.66 7.40 6.86
CA ASP A 157 -1.32 7.98 8.17
C ASP A 157 -2.45 7.80 9.20
N SER A 158 -2.18 8.22 10.43
CA SER A 158 -3.15 8.14 11.54
C SER A 158 -4.42 9.00 11.35
N GLU A 159 -4.46 9.89 10.36
CA GLU A 159 -5.66 10.65 9.98
C GLU A 159 -6.41 10.01 8.79
N GLY A 160 -5.85 8.94 8.21
CA GLY A 160 -6.37 8.23 7.06
C GLY A 160 -5.95 8.82 5.72
N LYS A 161 -4.99 9.73 5.68
CA LYS A 161 -4.46 10.28 4.43
C LYS A 161 -3.51 9.27 3.79
N LEU A 162 -3.60 9.10 2.47
CA LEU A 162 -2.59 8.35 1.71
C LEU A 162 -1.29 9.18 1.66
N VAL A 163 -0.21 8.69 2.28
CA VAL A 163 1.06 9.40 2.40
C VAL A 163 2.20 8.77 1.61
N ALA A 164 2.07 7.52 1.20
CA ALA A 164 3.00 6.88 0.29
C ALA A 164 2.30 5.81 -0.57
N LEU A 165 2.79 5.68 -1.80
CA LEU A 165 2.45 4.66 -2.77
C LEU A 165 3.77 4.21 -3.40
N HIS A 166 4.04 2.91 -3.40
CA HIS A 166 5.24 2.30 -3.99
C HIS A 166 4.86 1.17 -4.90
N GLU A 167 5.16 1.29 -6.19
CA GLU A 167 5.03 0.20 -7.15
C GLU A 167 6.31 -0.67 -7.11
N GLN A 168 6.17 -1.97 -6.85
CA GLN A 168 7.30 -2.89 -6.74
C GLN A 168 8.12 -2.90 -8.03
N TYR A 169 9.44 -2.70 -7.89
CA TYR A 169 10.31 -2.59 -9.05
C TYR A 169 10.89 -3.94 -9.48
N ASN A 170 11.31 -4.77 -8.53
CA ASN A 170 11.97 -6.04 -8.84
C ASN A 170 11.00 -7.22 -8.68
N LEU A 171 10.14 -7.45 -9.67
CA LEU A 171 9.19 -8.57 -9.65
C LEU A 171 9.90 -9.93 -9.56
N PHE A 172 9.34 -10.84 -8.78
CA PHE A 172 9.76 -12.23 -8.71
C PHE A 172 9.31 -13.00 -9.96
N VAL A 173 10.00 -14.10 -10.28
CA VAL A 173 9.80 -14.87 -11.52
C VAL A 173 8.36 -15.41 -11.71
N THR A 174 7.60 -15.52 -10.62
CA THR A 174 6.21 -15.99 -10.63
C THR A 174 5.19 -14.88 -10.86
N GLU A 175 5.57 -13.61 -10.73
CA GLU A 175 4.67 -12.45 -10.79
C GLU A 175 4.40 -11.99 -12.22
N LYS A 176 3.73 -12.85 -13.00
CA LYS A 176 3.44 -12.59 -14.42
C LYS A 176 2.24 -11.65 -14.61
N GLN A 177 1.46 -11.43 -13.56
CA GLN A 177 0.30 -10.56 -13.55
C GLN A 177 0.67 -9.07 -13.51
N PHE A 178 1.87 -8.70 -13.07
CA PHE A 178 2.26 -7.30 -12.90
C PHE A 178 3.20 -6.79 -14.00
N ASN A 179 3.20 -5.47 -14.16
CA ASN A 179 4.11 -4.71 -15.00
C ASN A 179 5.26 -4.18 -14.14
N TYR A 180 6.42 -3.98 -14.77
CA TYR A 180 7.50 -3.23 -14.17
C TYR A 180 7.19 -1.73 -14.25
N PRO A 181 7.39 -0.96 -13.16
CA PRO A 181 7.41 0.49 -13.20
C PRO A 181 8.46 1.00 -14.20
N LYS A 182 8.31 2.24 -14.65
CA LYS A 182 9.24 2.83 -15.63
C LYS A 182 10.68 2.88 -15.11
N ASP A 183 10.79 3.43 -13.92
CA ASP A 183 12.01 3.80 -13.23
C ASP A 183 11.83 3.30 -11.79
N PRO A 184 12.92 2.92 -11.09
CA PRO A 184 12.82 2.56 -9.68
C PRO A 184 12.34 3.77 -8.87
N GLU A 185 11.33 3.54 -8.02
CA GLU A 185 10.79 4.55 -7.13
C GLU A 185 11.50 4.49 -5.77
N PHE A 186 11.89 5.65 -5.24
CA PHE A 186 12.51 5.78 -3.92
C PHE A 186 11.50 6.43 -2.96
N VAL A 187 10.53 5.64 -2.54
CA VAL A 187 9.37 6.14 -1.79
C VAL A 187 9.73 6.29 -0.32
N THR A 188 9.53 7.50 0.19
CA THR A 188 9.83 7.86 1.58
C THR A 188 8.75 8.78 2.14
N PHE A 189 8.58 8.79 3.46
CA PHE A 189 7.70 9.73 4.15
C PHE A 189 8.19 10.00 5.57
N ASP A 190 7.93 11.21 6.05
CA ASP A 190 8.26 11.65 7.40
C ASP A 190 7.11 11.39 8.36
N THR A 191 7.45 11.04 9.61
CA THR A 191 6.51 11.01 10.72
C THR A 191 7.09 11.75 11.93
N SER A 192 6.30 11.92 12.98
CA SER A 192 6.82 12.43 14.26
C SER A 192 7.75 11.46 14.98
N PHE A 193 7.90 10.23 14.48
CA PHE A 193 8.68 9.16 15.12
C PHE A 193 9.72 8.50 14.20
N GLY A 194 10.04 9.12 13.06
CA GLY A 194 11.14 8.71 12.20
C GLY A 194 10.91 9.03 10.72
N TYR A 195 11.97 8.90 9.93
CA TYR A 195 11.95 8.97 8.47
C TYR A 195 11.90 7.55 7.88
N PHE A 196 10.86 7.25 7.11
CA PHE A 196 10.58 5.90 6.63
C PHE A 196 10.84 5.76 5.14
N GLY A 197 11.37 4.60 4.75
CA GLY A 197 11.37 4.11 3.37
C GLY A 197 10.51 2.86 3.23
N ILE A 198 10.12 2.52 2.02
CA ILE A 198 9.30 1.34 1.73
C ILE A 198 9.75 0.65 0.45
N PHE A 199 9.76 -0.68 0.46
CA PHE A 199 9.91 -1.53 -0.72
C PHE A 199 9.34 -2.93 -0.45
N THR A 200 9.23 -3.79 -1.47
CA THR A 200 8.46 -5.05 -1.36
C THR A 200 9.31 -6.28 -1.66
N CYS A 201 9.26 -7.29 -0.78
CA CYS A 201 9.73 -8.65 -1.03
C CYS A 201 11.07 -8.75 -1.80
N ALA A 202 11.04 -9.14 -3.08
CA ALA A 202 12.22 -9.37 -3.90
C ALA A 202 13.12 -8.14 -4.07
N ASP A 203 12.60 -6.91 -3.88
CA ASP A 203 13.37 -5.66 -3.88
C ASP A 203 14.58 -5.71 -2.92
N ILE A 204 14.52 -6.47 -1.83
CA ILE A 204 15.61 -6.58 -0.84
C ILE A 204 16.91 -7.18 -1.43
N LEU A 205 16.81 -7.92 -2.54
CA LEU A 205 17.93 -8.58 -3.19
C LEU A 205 18.66 -7.69 -4.21
N TYR A 206 18.15 -6.49 -4.46
CA TYR A 206 18.64 -5.60 -5.51
C TYR A 206 19.13 -4.27 -4.94
N HIS A 207 19.90 -3.53 -5.75
CA HIS A 207 20.43 -2.24 -5.34
C HIS A 207 19.33 -1.17 -5.24
N ASP A 208 18.49 -1.08 -6.27
CA ASP A 208 17.36 -0.14 -6.31
C ASP A 208 16.07 -0.91 -6.02
N PRO A 209 15.22 -0.45 -5.08
CA PRO A 209 15.37 0.74 -4.24
C PRO A 209 16.14 0.51 -2.92
N ALA A 210 16.33 -0.74 -2.49
CA ALA A 210 16.70 -1.08 -1.11
C ALA A 210 18.00 -0.42 -0.62
N VAL A 211 19.09 -0.48 -1.39
CA VAL A 211 20.38 0.10 -1.01
C VAL A 211 20.34 1.63 -1.10
N VAL A 212 19.63 2.19 -2.07
CA VAL A 212 19.51 3.65 -2.23
C VAL A 212 18.75 4.28 -1.07
N LEU A 213 17.64 3.67 -0.64
CA LEU A 213 16.88 4.14 0.51
C LEU A 213 17.74 4.18 1.78
N ALA A 214 18.54 3.14 2.03
CA ALA A 214 19.42 3.11 3.20
C ALA A 214 20.63 4.06 3.08
N SER A 215 21.29 4.12 1.93
CA SER A 215 22.59 4.80 1.80
C SER A 215 22.50 6.27 1.39
N ARG A 216 21.52 6.63 0.55
CA ARG A 216 21.37 8.00 0.04
C ARG A 216 20.27 8.77 0.74
N PHE A 217 19.11 8.14 0.93
CA PHE A 217 18.00 8.76 1.66
C PHE A 217 18.20 8.66 3.17
N GLN A 218 18.98 7.67 3.64
CA GLN A 218 19.32 7.50 5.06
C GLN A 218 18.07 7.40 5.94
N VAL A 219 17.09 6.63 5.47
CA VAL A 219 15.87 6.39 6.25
C VAL A 219 16.20 5.72 7.58
N ASP A 220 15.45 6.08 8.63
CA ASP A 220 15.59 5.50 9.96
C ASP A 220 15.01 4.08 10.01
N THR A 221 13.96 3.82 9.23
CA THR A 221 13.23 2.54 9.22
C THR A 221 12.75 2.19 7.82
N ILE A 222 12.78 0.89 7.49
CA ILE A 222 12.18 0.34 6.27
C ILE A 222 10.90 -0.41 6.62
N LEU A 223 9.85 -0.13 5.86
CA LEU A 223 8.64 -0.94 5.79
C LEU A 223 8.80 -1.98 4.68
N PHE A 224 8.51 -3.23 5.00
CA PHE A 224 8.76 -4.37 4.10
C PHE A 224 7.59 -5.36 4.14
N PRO A 225 6.52 -5.08 3.39
CA PRO A 225 5.47 -6.06 3.09
C PRO A 225 6.01 -7.27 2.33
#